data_AF-A0A8C5WQD5-F1
#
_entry.id   AF-A0A8C5WQD5-F1
#
_cell.length_a   1.000
_cell.length_b   1.000
_cell.length_c   1.000
_cell.angle_alpha   90.00
_cell.angle_beta   90.00
_cell.angle_gamma   90.00
#
_symmetry.space_group_name_H-M   'P 1'
#
loop_
_entity.id
_entity.type
_entity.pdbx_description
1 polymer ?
#
loop_
_entity_poly.entity_id
_entity_poly.type
_entity_poly.pdbx_seq_one_letter_code
_entity_poly.pdbx_strand_id
1 'polypeptide(L)' 'MNHYKEAQGLSRSKVVFYFDGQRLTETLTPEQLGMESGDVIEIRERTGAYPKYKVL' A
#
# COMPACT_ATOMS: atom_id res chain seq x y z
N MET A 1 -7.23 3.09 -1.68
CA MET A 1 -5.85 3.56 -1.38
C MET A 1 -5.70 5.10 -1.33
N ASN A 2 -6.58 5.87 -1.98
CA ASN A 2 -6.47 7.34 -2.01
C ASN A 2 -6.67 8.03 -0.64
N HIS A 3 -7.66 7.60 0.15
CA HIS A 3 -7.85 8.11 1.52
C HIS A 3 -6.59 7.97 2.38
N TYR A 4 -5.88 6.85 2.25
CA TYR A 4 -4.62 6.66 2.96
C TYR A 4 -3.55 7.66 2.51
N LYS A 5 -3.42 7.89 1.19
CA LYS A 5 -2.45 8.88 0.67
C LYS A 5 -2.75 10.27 1.20
N GLU A 6 -4.01 10.67 1.26
CA GLU A 6 -4.44 11.96 1.80
C GLU A 6 -4.13 12.07 3.29
N ALA A 7 -4.57 11.08 4.08
CA ALA A 7 -4.36 11.05 5.53
C ALA A 7 -2.86 11.06 5.93
N GLN A 8 -2.00 10.50 5.09
CA GLN A 8 -0.55 10.45 5.33
C GLN A 8 0.24 11.59 4.66
N GLY A 9 -0.42 12.54 3.99
CA GLY A 9 0.26 13.61 3.27
C GLY A 9 1.06 13.15 2.04
N LEU A 10 0.78 11.94 1.54
CA LEU A 10 1.41 11.30 0.38
C LEU A 10 0.69 11.63 -0.94
N SER A 11 -0.22 12.59 -0.95
CA SER A 11 -1.02 12.97 -2.13
C SER A 11 -0.16 13.37 -3.34
N ARG A 12 1.03 13.93 -3.12
CA ARG A 12 2.01 14.28 -4.16
C ARG A 12 3.06 13.21 -4.41
N SER A 13 3.13 12.18 -3.57
CA SER A 13 4.13 11.11 -3.65
C SER A 13 3.65 9.97 -4.56
N LYS A 14 4.55 9.48 -5.42
CA LYS A 14 4.32 8.25 -6.17
C LYS A 14 4.57 7.05 -5.25
N VAL A 15 3.50 6.56 -4.62
CA VAL A 15 3.52 5.35 -3.80
C VAL A 15 2.88 4.17 -4.52
N VAL A 16 3.40 2.97 -4.26
CA VAL A 16 2.88 1.71 -4.77
C VAL A 16 2.59 0.79 -3.58
N PHE A 17 1.42 0.15 -3.60
CA PHE A 17 0.97 -0.75 -2.53
C PHE A 17 1.24 -2.20 -2.93
N TYR A 18 1.63 -3.01 -1.95
CA TYR A 18 1.91 -4.43 -2.13
C TYR A 18 1.29 -5.25 -1.01
N PHE A 19 0.89 -6.47 -1.32
CA PHE A 19 0.50 -7.51 -0.38
C PHE A 19 1.21 -8.79 -0.78
N ASP A 20 1.93 -9.45 0.14
CA ASP A 20 2.75 -10.64 -0.14
C ASP A 20 3.66 -10.51 -1.38
N GLY A 21 4.24 -9.33 -1.58
CA GLY A 21 5.08 -9.01 -2.73
C GLY A 21 4.32 -8.80 -4.05
N GLN A 22 3.02 -9.05 -4.10
CA GLN A 22 2.16 -8.71 -5.24
C GLN A 22 1.79 -7.23 -5.22
N ARG A 23 1.99 -6.55 -6.35
CA ARG A 23 1.56 -5.15 -6.51
C ARG A 23 0.03 -5.08 -6.55
N LEU A 24 -0.55 -4.24 -5.71
CA LEU A 24 -1.99 -4.02 -5.67
C LEU A 24 -2.44 -2.99 -6.71
N THR A 25 -3.66 -3.20 -7.22
CA THR A 25 -4.43 -2.28 -8.06
C THR A 25 -5.75 -1.95 -7.36
N GLU A 26 -6.43 -0.89 -7.78
CA GLU A 26 -7.71 -0.48 -7.16
C GLU A 26 -8.87 -1.46 -7.44
N THR A 27 -8.66 -2.49 -8.27
CA THR A 27 -9.69 -3.48 -8.63
C THR A 27 -9.62 -4.77 -7.82
N LEU A 28 -8.51 -5.02 -7.11
CA LEU A 28 -8.35 -6.23 -6.30
C LEU A 28 -9.12 -6.09 -4.98
N THR A 29 -9.87 -7.12 -4.62
CA THR A 29 -10.58 -7.20 -3.34
C THR A 29 -9.77 -7.99 -2.30
N PRO A 30 -9.99 -7.77 -0.99
CA PRO A 30 -9.36 -8.56 0.07
C PRO A 30 -9.59 -10.07 -0.10
N GLU A 31 -10.79 -10.49 -0.48
CA GLU A 31 -11.13 -11.90 -0.71
C GLU A 31 -10.32 -12.52 -1.86
N GLN A 32 -10.14 -11.80 -2.98
CA GLN A 32 -9.32 -12.26 -4.10
C GLN A 32 -7.84 -12.40 -3.75
N LEU A 33 -7.39 -11.64 -2.75
CA LEU A 33 -6.04 -11.67 -2.23
C LEU A 33 -5.87 -12.69 -1.09
N GLY A 34 -6.96 -13.27 -0.58
CA GLY A 34 -6.93 -14.13 0.60
C GLY A 34 -6.53 -13.38 1.87
N MET A 35 -6.81 -12.08 1.96
CA MET A 35 -6.44 -11.26 3.11
C MET A 35 -7.30 -11.57 4.33
N GLU A 36 -6.66 -11.63 5.48
CA GLU A 36 -7.27 -11.80 6.78
C GLU A 36 -7.19 -10.51 7.63
N SER A 37 -7.92 -10.49 8.75
CA SER A 37 -7.81 -9.39 9.69
C SER A 37 -6.43 -9.39 10.36
N GLY A 38 -5.73 -8.26 10.28
CA GLY A 38 -4.38 -8.12 10.83
C GLY A 38 -3.27 -8.27 9.79
N ASP A 39 -3.61 -8.64 8.55
CA ASP A 39 -2.67 -8.62 7.43
C ASP A 39 -2.16 -7.21 7.11
N VAL A 40 -0.94 -7.15 6.58
CA VAL A 40 -0.23 -5.88 6.37
C VAL A 40 -0.07 -5.59 4.88
N ILE A 41 -0.38 -4.35 4.50
CA ILE A 41 -0.08 -3.83 3.17
C ILE A 41 1.24 -3.06 3.21
N GLU A 42 2.20 -3.49 2.41
CA GLU A 42 3.45 -2.76 2.20
C GLU A 42 3.24 -1.54 1.30
N ILE A 43 3.92 -0.44 1.61
CA ILE A 43 3.89 0.78 0.80
C ILE A 43 5.31 1.13 0.37
N ARG A 44 5.53 1.31 -0.93
CA ARG A 44 6.82 1.69 -1.48
C ARG A 44 6.72 3.07 -2.11
N GLU A 45 7.36 4.05 -1.49
CA GLU A 45 7.47 5.42 -2.02
C GLU A 45 8.63 5.48 -3.01
N ARG A 46 8.39 5.94 -4.25
CA ARG A 46 9.47 6.22 -5.21
C ARG A 46 10.11 7.57 -4.92
N THR A 47 10.63 7.75 -3.71
CA THR A 47 11.51 8.86 -3.34
C THR A 47 12.74 8.23 -2.71
N GLY A 48 13.88 8.30 -3.40
CA GLY A 48 15.24 7.98 -2.94
C GLY A 48 15.45 7.02 -1.76
N ALA A 49 16.10 5.88 -2.07
CA ALA A 49 16.93 5.03 -1.22
C ALA A 49 16.32 4.04 -0.20
N TYR A 50 15.11 4.19 0.36
CA TYR A 50 14.61 3.17 1.32
C TYR A 50 13.08 2.96 1.30
N PRO A 51 12.56 1.71 1.25
CA PRO A 51 11.14 1.43 1.42
C PRO A 51 10.70 1.78 2.86
N LYS A 52 9.63 2.57 3.00
CA LYS A 52 9.00 2.86 4.29
C LYS A 52 7.86 1.88 4.53
N TYR A 53 8.04 0.96 5.46
CA TYR A 53 6.98 0.05 5.91
C TYR A 53 6.00 0.83 6.81
N LYS A 54 4.69 0.74 6.54
CA LYS A 54 3.66 1.26 7.43
C LYS A 54 2.51 0.25 7.54
N VAL A 55 2.14 -0.05 8.77
CA VAL A 55 1.02 -0.92 9.14
C VAL A 55 -0.28 -0.16 8.90
N LEU A 56 -1.26 -0.84 8.31
CA LEU A 56 -2.63 -0.37 8.14
C LEU A 56 -3.60 -1.33 8.80
#